data_AF-A0A267GV63-F1
#
_entry.id   AF-A0A267GV63-F1
#
_cell.length_a   1.000
_cell.length_b   1.000
_cell.length_c   1.000
_cell.angle_alpha   90.00
_cell.angle_beta   90.00
_cell.angle_gamma   90.00
#
_symmetry.space_group_name_H-M   'P 1'
#
loop_
_entity.id
_entity.type
_entity.pdbx_description
1 polymer ?
#
loop_
_entity_poly.entity_id
_entity_poly.type
_entity_poly.pdbx_seq_one_letter_code
_entity_poly.pdbx_strand_id
1 'polypeptide(L)'
;WSALRRILPAAQQPTLALPLPRLRLAQALCTQPSGDGEGVGTGRNKRLGSRNPPVKYAQYTPRTLDESLRYMASAAYKEVYGERPVWFHYRRNLRGSFEASKPRQRCFNTEGVYIRANPCPLCRDEYLVLDYRHSDLLVQFLDPQSGLLLGVGKVQVCKHQYDKLQLEVEKAFDSGYLEAPVPFRFYDYSLYSGGRPLPADPFGDYASGTSLPHAQELLIEPPLLDIQRPKMPDRYAMEVGMQQRLRKKYKGKPTRPQFSTAIDEYLDKQIDEGGLQKRQT
;
A
#
# COMPACT_ATOMS: atom_id res chain seq x y z
N TRP A 1 42.82 -25.42 -39.24
CA TRP A 1 41.48 -26.04 -39.24
C TRP A 1 40.50 -24.89 -39.06
N SER A 2 40.26 -24.09 -40.09
CA SER A 2 39.26 -24.36 -41.13
C SER A 2 37.88 -24.55 -40.53
N ALA A 3 37.09 -23.48 -40.63
CA ALA A 3 35.65 -23.43 -40.86
C ALA A 3 34.72 -24.20 -39.90
N LEU A 4 33.72 -23.48 -39.37
CA LEU A 4 32.28 -23.81 -39.41
C LEU A 4 31.56 -22.74 -38.55
N ARG A 5 31.31 -21.55 -39.10
CA ARG A 5 30.01 -21.16 -39.69
C ARG A 5 28.80 -21.69 -38.92
N ARG A 6 28.25 -20.78 -38.11
CA ARG A 6 26.82 -20.51 -37.86
C ARG A 6 25.87 -21.23 -38.81
N ILE A 7 24.99 -22.06 -38.25
CA ILE A 7 23.61 -22.24 -38.71
C ILE A 7 22.74 -22.45 -37.46
N LEU A 8 22.05 -21.40 -37.00
CA LEU A 8 20.85 -21.57 -36.17
C LEU A 8 19.71 -21.98 -37.12
N PRO A 9 18.97 -23.08 -36.87
CA PRO A 9 17.73 -23.31 -37.60
C PRO A 9 16.63 -22.36 -37.10
N ALA A 10 15.88 -21.85 -38.06
CA ALA A 10 14.79 -20.91 -37.91
C ALA A 10 13.71 -21.39 -36.93
N ALA A 11 13.25 -20.47 -36.08
CA ALA A 11 12.08 -20.64 -35.23
C ALA A 11 10.83 -20.90 -36.09
N GLN A 12 10.33 -22.13 -36.04
CA GLN A 12 8.98 -22.44 -36.51
C GLN A 12 8.00 -22.08 -35.38
N GLN A 13 7.23 -21.03 -35.58
CA GLN A 13 6.06 -20.74 -34.74
C GLN A 13 4.92 -21.70 -35.13
N PRO A 14 4.32 -22.46 -34.20
CA PRO A 14 3.09 -23.17 -34.50
C PRO A 14 1.92 -22.18 -34.54
N THR A 15 1.38 -21.94 -35.73
CA THR A 15 0.12 -21.24 -35.94
C THR A 15 -1.03 -22.11 -35.45
N LEU A 16 -1.42 -21.94 -34.18
CA LEU A 16 -2.66 -22.49 -33.65
C LEU A 16 -3.84 -21.61 -34.09
N ALA A 17 -4.36 -21.86 -35.29
CA ALA A 17 -5.66 -21.36 -35.70
C ALA A 17 -6.76 -22.17 -34.99
N LEU A 18 -7.31 -21.62 -33.90
CA LEU A 18 -8.52 -22.14 -33.28
C LEU A 18 -9.76 -21.60 -34.03
N PRO A 19 -10.72 -22.43 -34.45
CA PRO A 19 -11.95 -21.96 -35.06
C PRO A 19 -12.87 -21.35 -34.00
N LEU A 20 -13.26 -20.09 -34.19
CA LEU A 20 -14.27 -19.42 -33.38
C LEU A 20 -15.63 -20.12 -33.55
N PRO A 21 -16.35 -20.47 -32.46
CA PRO A 21 -17.72 -20.96 -32.58
C PRO A 21 -18.65 -19.81 -32.98
N ARG A 22 -19.45 -20.04 -34.03
CA ARG A 22 -20.54 -19.14 -34.46
C ARG A 22 -21.57 -19.00 -33.33
N LEU A 23 -21.60 -17.83 -32.69
CA LEU A 23 -22.70 -17.42 -31.81
C LEU A 23 -23.97 -17.23 -32.65
N ARG A 24 -24.96 -18.10 -32.48
CA ARG A 24 -26.33 -17.84 -32.93
C ARG A 24 -26.99 -16.89 -31.92
N LEU A 25 -27.21 -15.66 -32.34
CA LEU A 25 -28.12 -14.72 -31.69
C LEU A 25 -29.54 -15.30 -31.72
N ALA A 26 -29.99 -15.86 -30.60
CA ALA A 26 -31.41 -16.12 -30.37
C ALA A 26 -32.02 -14.84 -29.79
N GLN A 27 -32.85 -14.16 -30.59
CA GLN A 27 -33.62 -13.00 -30.17
C GLN A 27 -34.66 -13.47 -29.14
N ALA A 28 -34.50 -13.03 -27.89
CA ALA A 28 -35.52 -13.19 -26.85
C ALA A 28 -36.61 -12.14 -27.07
N LEU A 29 -37.75 -12.56 -27.60
CA LEU A 29 -38.99 -11.78 -27.55
C LEU A 29 -39.65 -12.05 -26.20
N CYS A 30 -39.66 -11.03 -25.34
CA CYS A 30 -40.40 -11.04 -24.09
C CYS A 30 -41.90 -10.86 -24.39
N THR A 31 -42.67 -11.94 -24.33
CA THR A 31 -44.13 -11.89 -24.29
C THR A 31 -44.57 -11.95 -22.83
N GLN A 32 -45.16 -10.86 -22.33
CA GLN A 32 -45.83 -10.86 -21.02
C GLN A 32 -47.19 -11.55 -21.15
N PRO A 33 -47.57 -12.48 -20.26
CA PRO A 33 -48.97 -12.88 -20.12
C PRO A 33 -49.66 -12.04 -19.05
N SER A 34 -50.57 -11.16 -19.51
CA SER A 34 -51.71 -10.69 -18.74
C SER A 34 -52.87 -11.68 -18.93
N GLY A 35 -53.62 -11.98 -17.87
CA GLY A 35 -54.79 -12.85 -17.96
C GLY A 35 -55.22 -13.38 -16.61
N ASP A 36 -56.14 -12.65 -15.99
CA ASP A 36 -56.87 -12.98 -14.77
C ASP A 36 -57.72 -14.25 -14.94
N GLY A 37 -57.77 -15.07 -13.89
CA GLY A 37 -58.60 -16.27 -13.85
C GLY A 37 -58.93 -16.67 -12.42
N GLU A 38 -60.09 -16.23 -11.94
CA GLU A 38 -60.69 -16.69 -10.70
C GLU A 38 -61.08 -18.16 -10.82
N GLY A 39 -60.55 -19.00 -9.92
CA GLY A 39 -60.87 -20.42 -9.83
C GLY A 39 -60.99 -20.84 -8.37
N VAL A 40 -62.22 -20.90 -7.87
CA VAL A 40 -62.57 -21.50 -6.57
C VAL A 40 -62.37 -23.01 -6.67
N GLY A 41 -61.31 -23.52 -6.02
CA GLY A 41 -61.03 -24.93 -5.87
C GLY A 41 -60.84 -25.29 -4.40
N THR A 42 -61.86 -25.89 -3.79
CA THR A 42 -61.76 -26.51 -2.46
C THR A 42 -60.85 -27.73 -2.53
N GLY A 43 -59.57 -27.53 -2.23
CA GLY A 43 -58.56 -28.56 -2.12
C GLY A 43 -57.82 -28.42 -0.80
N ARG A 44 -57.78 -29.50 -0.01
CA ARG A 44 -57.13 -29.59 1.31
C ARG A 44 -55.77 -28.89 1.29
N ASN A 45 -55.64 -27.83 2.09
CA ASN A 45 -54.40 -27.12 2.36
C ASN A 45 -53.37 -28.07 2.99
N LYS A 46 -52.63 -28.81 2.16
CA LYS A 46 -51.31 -29.30 2.54
C LYS A 46 -50.45 -28.05 2.68
N ARG A 47 -50.11 -27.70 3.91
CA ARG A 47 -49.19 -26.61 4.26
C ARG A 47 -48.00 -26.67 3.30
N LEU A 48 -47.97 -25.76 2.32
CA LEU A 48 -46.75 -25.36 1.65
C LEU A 48 -45.95 -24.58 2.69
N GLY A 49 -45.35 -25.31 3.64
CA GLY A 49 -44.25 -24.75 4.40
C GLY A 49 -43.22 -24.33 3.36
N SER A 50 -42.90 -23.04 3.32
CA SER A 50 -41.75 -22.53 2.57
C SER A 50 -40.51 -23.26 3.07
N ARG A 51 -40.21 -24.40 2.45
CA ARG A 51 -38.94 -25.08 2.64
C ARG A 51 -38.01 -24.32 1.72
N ASN A 52 -37.32 -23.32 2.27
CA ASN A 52 -36.10 -22.81 1.64
C ASN A 52 -35.34 -24.04 1.11
N PRO A 53 -34.95 -24.05 -0.18
CA PRO A 53 -34.25 -25.20 -0.72
C PRO A 53 -33.04 -25.51 0.18
N PRO A 54 -32.64 -26.79 0.32
CA PRO A 54 -31.45 -27.12 1.08
C PRO A 54 -30.28 -26.25 0.60
N VAL A 55 -29.34 -25.89 1.49
CA VAL A 55 -28.18 -25.02 1.13
C VAL A 55 -27.37 -25.60 -0.03
N LYS A 56 -27.40 -26.93 -0.22
CA LYS A 56 -26.92 -27.59 -1.43
C LYS A 56 -27.82 -27.15 -2.58
N TYR A 57 -27.24 -26.63 -3.66
CA TYR A 57 -27.92 -26.06 -4.84
C TYR A 57 -28.34 -24.58 -4.76
N ALA A 58 -28.02 -23.85 -3.69
CA ALA A 58 -28.17 -22.39 -3.72
C ALA A 58 -27.17 -21.76 -4.72
N GLN A 59 -27.55 -20.62 -5.28
CA GLN A 59 -26.74 -19.88 -6.23
C GLN A 59 -25.90 -18.83 -5.48
N TYR A 60 -24.59 -18.82 -5.71
CA TYR A 60 -23.69 -17.81 -5.19
C TYR A 60 -23.71 -16.59 -6.11
N THR A 61 -24.28 -15.49 -5.62
CA THR A 61 -24.25 -14.19 -6.29
C THR A 61 -23.45 -13.21 -5.44
N PRO A 62 -22.16 -12.96 -5.76
CA PRO A 62 -21.40 -11.96 -5.02
C PRO A 62 -22.04 -10.58 -5.19
N ARG A 63 -22.07 -9.81 -4.11
CA ARG A 63 -22.55 -8.43 -4.13
C ARG A 63 -21.55 -7.50 -4.78
N THR A 64 -21.94 -6.24 -4.96
CA THR A 64 -21.03 -5.21 -5.47
C THR A 64 -20.07 -4.73 -4.38
N LEU A 65 -18.97 -4.08 -4.78
CA LEU A 65 -17.97 -3.54 -3.85
C LEU A 65 -18.55 -2.46 -2.92
N ASP A 66 -19.44 -1.60 -3.42
CA ASP A 66 -20.06 -0.56 -2.58
C ASP A 66 -20.96 -1.19 -1.50
N GLU A 67 -21.71 -2.24 -1.87
CA GLU A 67 -22.51 -3.02 -0.92
C GLU A 67 -21.64 -3.74 0.12
N SER A 68 -20.47 -4.25 -0.26
CA SER A 68 -19.56 -4.92 0.69
C SER A 68 -18.97 -3.95 1.70
N LEU A 69 -18.53 -2.77 1.25
CA LEU A 69 -18.04 -1.70 2.12
C LEU A 69 -19.12 -1.23 3.11
N ARG A 70 -20.35 -1.00 2.62
CA ARG A 70 -21.50 -0.67 3.48
C ARG A 70 -21.82 -1.78 4.46
N TYR A 71 -21.71 -3.04 4.04
CA TYR A 71 -21.95 -4.20 4.89
C TYR A 71 -20.92 -4.28 6.02
N MET A 72 -19.63 -4.11 5.76
CA MET A 72 -18.60 -4.11 6.82
C MET A 72 -18.77 -2.98 7.83
N ALA A 73 -19.28 -1.81 7.40
CA ALA A 73 -19.60 -0.71 8.30
C ALA A 73 -20.88 -0.95 9.14
N SER A 74 -21.75 -1.87 8.71
CA SER A 74 -23.06 -2.10 9.31
C SER A 74 -23.00 -2.78 10.69
N ALA A 75 -24.07 -2.63 11.48
CA ALA A 75 -24.23 -3.35 12.75
C ALA A 75 -24.33 -4.87 12.55
N ALA A 76 -24.94 -5.32 11.44
CA ALA A 76 -25.10 -6.75 11.15
C ALA A 76 -23.76 -7.48 11.03
N TYR A 77 -22.74 -6.86 10.43
CA TYR A 77 -21.39 -7.44 10.38
C TYR A 77 -20.80 -7.60 11.79
N LYS A 78 -20.94 -6.58 12.63
CA LYS A 78 -20.46 -6.57 14.02
C LYS A 78 -21.18 -7.61 14.89
N GLU A 79 -22.46 -7.85 14.67
CA GLU A 79 -23.21 -8.90 15.39
C GLU A 79 -22.72 -10.32 15.01
N VAL A 80 -22.38 -10.54 13.74
CA VAL A 80 -21.95 -11.87 13.25
C VAL A 80 -20.50 -12.17 13.60
N TYR A 81 -19.60 -11.21 13.38
CA TYR A 81 -18.14 -11.41 13.48
C TYR A 81 -17.52 -10.75 14.72
N GLY A 82 -18.12 -9.68 15.23
CA GLY A 82 -17.57 -8.90 16.33
C GLY A 82 -16.24 -8.26 15.96
N GLU A 83 -15.26 -8.40 16.85
CA GLU A 83 -13.89 -7.92 16.66
C GLU A 83 -12.96 -8.96 16.03
N ARG A 84 -13.47 -10.17 15.76
CA ARG A 84 -12.65 -11.29 15.27
C ARG A 84 -12.63 -11.28 13.74
N PRO A 85 -11.54 -11.78 13.11
CA PRO A 85 -11.47 -11.84 11.66
C PRO A 85 -12.48 -12.86 11.11
N VAL A 86 -12.93 -12.65 9.87
CA VAL A 86 -13.99 -13.45 9.22
C VAL A 86 -13.75 -14.96 9.32
N TRP A 87 -12.51 -15.41 9.12
CA TRP A 87 -12.16 -16.82 9.09
C TRP A 87 -12.08 -17.49 10.48
N PHE A 88 -12.18 -16.73 11.59
CA PHE A 88 -11.98 -17.24 12.94
C PHE A 88 -12.99 -18.32 13.36
N HIS A 89 -14.28 -18.10 13.08
CA HIS A 89 -15.34 -19.02 13.48
C HIS A 89 -15.53 -20.19 12.51
N TYR A 90 -14.76 -20.23 11.43
CA TYR A 90 -14.88 -21.27 10.43
C TYR A 90 -13.99 -22.47 10.78
N ARG A 91 -14.57 -23.67 10.67
CA ARG A 91 -13.84 -24.93 10.82
C ARG A 91 -14.18 -25.86 9.65
N ARG A 92 -13.14 -26.29 8.95
CA ARG A 92 -13.27 -27.26 7.86
C ARG A 92 -13.38 -28.69 8.38
N ASN A 93 -14.33 -29.45 7.84
CA ASN A 93 -14.44 -30.88 8.08
C ASN A 93 -13.34 -31.61 7.29
N LEU A 94 -12.39 -32.18 8.02
CA LEU A 94 -11.23 -32.93 7.51
C LEU A 94 -11.23 -34.31 8.17
N ARG A 95 -10.68 -35.31 7.47
CA ARG A 95 -10.47 -36.63 8.06
C ARG A 95 -9.14 -36.63 8.82
N GLY A 96 -9.19 -36.93 10.12
CA GLY A 96 -8.02 -36.96 10.99
C GLY A 96 -7.70 -35.62 11.64
N SER A 97 -6.64 -35.58 12.44
CA SER A 97 -6.24 -34.39 13.20
C SER A 97 -5.39 -33.41 12.39
N PHE A 98 -4.67 -33.90 11.39
CA PHE A 98 -3.77 -33.05 10.59
C PHE A 98 -4.55 -32.31 9.51
N GLU A 99 -4.15 -31.06 9.28
CA GLU A 99 -4.69 -30.27 8.19
C GLU A 99 -4.34 -30.91 6.84
N ALA A 100 -5.28 -30.88 5.90
CA ALA A 100 -4.97 -31.32 4.55
C ALA A 100 -3.90 -30.39 3.97
N SER A 101 -2.83 -30.98 3.42
CA SER A 101 -1.73 -30.26 2.76
C SER A 101 -2.21 -29.25 1.70
N LYS A 102 -3.36 -29.50 1.07
CA LYS A 102 -3.93 -28.64 0.03
C LYS A 102 -5.36 -28.19 0.36
N PRO A 103 -5.72 -26.92 0.08
CA PRO A 103 -7.11 -26.48 0.10
C PRO A 103 -7.93 -27.22 -0.96
N ARG A 104 -9.25 -27.23 -0.77
CA ARG A 104 -10.18 -27.60 -1.85
C ARG A 104 -10.09 -26.60 -3.00
N GLN A 105 -10.35 -27.03 -4.23
CA GLN A 105 -10.25 -26.16 -5.41
C GLN A 105 -11.28 -25.02 -5.42
N ARG A 106 -12.57 -25.33 -5.37
CA ARG A 106 -13.69 -24.36 -5.41
C ARG A 106 -14.80 -24.75 -4.44
N CYS A 107 -15.64 -23.78 -4.04
CA CYS A 107 -16.83 -24.01 -3.23
C CYS A 107 -18.11 -24.12 -4.07
N PHE A 108 -18.14 -23.39 -5.18
CA PHE A 108 -19.22 -23.33 -6.16
C PHE A 108 -18.72 -23.80 -7.54
N ASN A 109 -19.64 -24.26 -8.37
CA ASN A 109 -19.41 -24.66 -9.76
C ASN A 109 -19.13 -23.45 -10.66
N THR A 110 -18.78 -23.69 -11.92
CA THR A 110 -18.63 -22.61 -12.91
C THR A 110 -19.91 -21.81 -13.12
N GLU A 111 -21.08 -22.44 -12.92
CA GLU A 111 -22.40 -21.81 -12.99
C GLU A 111 -22.77 -20.99 -11.72
N GLY A 112 -21.93 -21.00 -10.69
CA GLY A 112 -22.19 -20.30 -9.43
C GLY A 112 -23.00 -21.11 -8.40
N VAL A 113 -23.40 -22.35 -8.71
CA VAL A 113 -24.15 -23.20 -7.76
C VAL A 113 -23.23 -23.83 -6.71
N TYR A 114 -23.62 -23.82 -5.43
CA TYR A 114 -22.83 -24.47 -4.36
C TYR A 114 -22.76 -25.98 -4.52
N ILE A 115 -21.52 -26.49 -4.57
CA ILE A 115 -21.22 -27.93 -4.59
C ILE A 115 -21.21 -28.49 -3.17
N ARG A 116 -20.79 -27.67 -2.20
CA ARG A 116 -20.47 -28.07 -0.84
C ARG A 116 -21.46 -27.47 0.14
N ALA A 117 -21.87 -28.27 1.13
CA ALA A 117 -22.75 -27.82 2.20
C ALA A 117 -22.07 -26.88 3.22
N ASN A 118 -20.74 -26.99 3.37
CA ASN A 118 -19.94 -26.11 4.23
C ASN A 118 -18.98 -25.27 3.36
N PRO A 119 -19.44 -24.14 2.78
CA PRO A 119 -18.64 -23.25 1.93
C PRO A 119 -17.53 -22.55 2.72
N CYS A 120 -16.59 -21.88 2.03
CA CYS A 120 -15.48 -21.21 2.70
C CYS A 120 -15.98 -19.96 3.46
N PRO A 121 -15.26 -19.40 4.44
CA PRO A 121 -15.73 -18.22 5.18
C PRO A 121 -16.11 -17.06 4.23
N LEU A 122 -15.30 -16.79 3.21
CA LEU A 122 -15.60 -15.81 2.16
C LEU A 122 -16.74 -16.21 1.21
N CYS A 123 -16.93 -17.52 1.00
CA CYS A 123 -17.90 -18.03 0.04
C CYS A 123 -19.27 -18.23 0.66
N ARG A 124 -19.35 -18.26 1.99
CA ARG A 124 -20.58 -18.42 2.76
C ARG A 124 -21.41 -17.14 2.71
N ASP A 125 -20.72 -16.00 2.75
CA ASP A 125 -21.34 -14.69 2.84
C ASP A 125 -21.09 -13.91 1.54
N GLU A 126 -22.17 -13.60 0.83
CA GLU A 126 -22.15 -12.95 -0.48
C GLU A 126 -21.63 -11.50 -0.47
N TYR A 127 -21.73 -10.85 0.69
CA TYR A 127 -21.28 -9.48 0.90
C TYR A 127 -19.77 -9.36 1.08
N LEU A 128 -19.05 -10.46 1.28
CA LEU A 128 -17.59 -10.44 1.46
C LEU A 128 -16.89 -10.55 0.10
N VAL A 129 -16.80 -9.40 -0.57
CA VAL A 129 -16.21 -9.30 -1.90
C VAL A 129 -14.73 -8.95 -1.77
N LEU A 130 -13.87 -9.83 -2.29
CA LEU A 130 -12.44 -9.56 -2.42
C LEU A 130 -12.17 -8.60 -3.58
N ASP A 131 -11.67 -7.41 -3.26
CA ASP A 131 -11.15 -6.40 -4.19
C ASP A 131 -10.03 -5.61 -3.50
N TYR A 132 -9.04 -5.13 -4.27
CA TYR A 132 -7.90 -4.34 -3.76
C TYR A 132 -8.31 -3.05 -3.03
N ARG A 133 -9.46 -2.48 -3.38
CA ARG A 133 -10.02 -1.27 -2.72
C ARG A 133 -10.59 -1.57 -1.34
N HIS A 134 -10.85 -2.84 -1.03
CA HIS A 134 -11.44 -3.25 0.24
C HIS A 134 -10.33 -3.56 1.27
N SER A 135 -9.59 -2.53 1.69
CA SER A 135 -8.50 -2.66 2.66
C SER A 135 -8.96 -3.32 3.97
N ASP A 136 -10.11 -2.92 4.52
CA ASP A 136 -10.63 -3.42 5.81
C ASP A 136 -10.83 -4.94 5.85
N LEU A 137 -11.19 -5.54 4.71
CA LEU A 137 -11.32 -6.99 4.58
C LEU A 137 -9.96 -7.65 4.38
N LEU A 138 -9.11 -7.09 3.51
CA LEU A 138 -7.80 -7.66 3.19
C LEU A 138 -6.86 -7.68 4.39
N VAL A 139 -6.86 -6.65 5.24
CA VAL A 139 -6.04 -6.56 6.45
C VAL A 139 -6.26 -7.75 7.39
N GLN A 140 -7.48 -8.29 7.45
CA GLN A 140 -7.81 -9.45 8.30
C GLN A 140 -7.11 -10.75 7.88
N PHE A 141 -6.63 -10.82 6.63
CA PHE A 141 -5.92 -11.96 6.08
C PHE A 141 -4.40 -11.77 6.12
N LEU A 142 -3.90 -10.62 6.60
CA LEU A 142 -2.49 -10.38 6.81
C LEU A 142 -2.09 -10.71 8.24
N ASP A 143 -0.82 -11.09 8.41
CA ASP A 143 -0.21 -11.21 9.71
C ASP A 143 0.08 -9.81 10.29
N PRO A 144 -0.39 -9.47 11.50
CA PRO A 144 -0.23 -8.12 12.06
C PRO A 144 1.22 -7.72 12.32
N GLN A 145 2.14 -8.69 12.43
CA GLN A 145 3.56 -8.41 12.66
C GLN A 145 4.35 -8.41 11.35
N SER A 146 4.16 -9.44 10.53
CA SER A 146 4.95 -9.60 9.29
C SER A 146 4.39 -8.77 8.12
N GLY A 147 3.10 -8.40 8.14
CA GLY A 147 2.40 -7.82 6.99
C GLY A 147 2.21 -8.80 5.82
N LEU A 148 2.56 -10.07 6.01
CA LEU A 148 2.48 -11.13 5.00
C LEU A 148 1.13 -11.82 5.04
N LEU A 149 0.71 -12.38 3.90
CA LEU A 149 -0.54 -13.13 3.80
C LEU A 149 -0.51 -14.39 4.67
N LEU A 150 -1.58 -14.60 5.44
CA LEU A 150 -1.74 -15.79 6.27
C LEU A 150 -1.88 -17.04 5.39
N GLY A 151 -1.16 -18.10 5.79
CA GLY A 151 -1.18 -19.36 5.07
C GLY A 151 -2.57 -20.02 5.04
N VAL A 152 -2.79 -20.81 3.99
CA VAL A 152 -4.07 -21.49 3.70
C VAL A 152 -4.59 -22.34 4.87
N GLY A 153 -3.70 -22.94 5.67
CA GLY A 153 -4.07 -23.75 6.84
C GLY A 153 -4.83 -22.95 7.90
N LYS A 154 -4.39 -21.71 8.16
CA LYS A 154 -5.00 -20.81 9.14
C LYS A 154 -6.32 -20.23 8.63
N VAL A 155 -6.35 -19.77 7.37
CA VAL A 155 -7.52 -19.09 6.79
C VAL A 155 -8.62 -20.07 6.33
N GLN A 156 -8.24 -21.28 5.92
CA GLN A 156 -9.14 -22.36 5.49
C GLN A 156 -10.09 -22.02 4.32
N VAL A 157 -9.68 -21.11 3.44
CA VAL A 157 -10.41 -20.76 2.20
C VAL A 157 -10.22 -21.79 1.08
N CYS A 158 -11.06 -21.74 0.04
CA CYS A 158 -10.81 -22.54 -1.17
C CYS A 158 -9.66 -21.95 -1.98
N LYS A 159 -8.99 -22.79 -2.78
CA LYS A 159 -7.87 -22.40 -3.62
C LYS A 159 -8.23 -21.22 -4.52
N HIS A 160 -9.39 -21.27 -5.18
CA HIS A 160 -9.82 -20.19 -6.06
C HIS A 160 -9.94 -18.83 -5.37
N GLN A 161 -10.50 -18.77 -4.15
CA GLN A 161 -10.56 -17.51 -3.41
C GLN A 161 -9.21 -17.11 -2.83
N TYR A 162 -8.35 -18.07 -2.48
CA TYR A 162 -7.00 -17.78 -2.00
C TYR A 162 -6.11 -17.21 -3.09
N ASP A 163 -6.15 -17.78 -4.29
CA ASP A 163 -5.43 -17.27 -5.46
C ASP A 163 -5.95 -15.85 -5.81
N LYS A 164 -7.27 -15.62 -5.72
CA LYS A 164 -7.85 -14.28 -5.87
C LYS A 164 -7.36 -13.32 -4.78
N LEU A 165 -7.33 -13.75 -3.53
CA LEU A 165 -6.85 -12.98 -2.38
C LEU A 165 -5.40 -12.54 -2.58
N GLN A 166 -4.52 -13.44 -3.03
CA GLN A 166 -3.13 -13.11 -3.34
C GLN A 166 -3.04 -12.00 -4.39
N LEU A 167 -3.77 -12.14 -5.50
CA LEU A 167 -3.79 -11.14 -6.57
C LEU A 167 -4.31 -9.78 -6.08
N GLU A 168 -5.39 -9.76 -5.30
CA GLU A 168 -5.95 -8.49 -4.80
C GLU A 168 -5.05 -7.81 -3.76
N VAL A 169 -4.33 -8.58 -2.95
CA VAL A 169 -3.33 -8.06 -2.00
C VAL A 169 -2.13 -7.47 -2.74
N GLU A 170 -1.60 -8.15 -3.76
CA GLU A 170 -0.52 -7.63 -4.60
C GLU A 170 -0.94 -6.32 -5.28
N LYS A 171 -2.13 -6.29 -5.89
CA LYS A 171 -2.70 -5.06 -6.46
C LYS A 171 -2.84 -3.95 -5.42
N ALA A 172 -3.27 -4.27 -4.21
CA ALA A 172 -3.47 -3.28 -3.15
C ALA A 172 -2.13 -2.69 -2.67
N PHE A 173 -1.06 -3.48 -2.66
CA PHE A 173 0.30 -2.97 -2.43
C PHE A 173 0.76 -2.06 -3.56
N ASP A 174 0.59 -2.47 -4.82
CA ASP A 174 1.00 -1.67 -5.98
C ASP A 174 0.24 -0.33 -6.08
N SER A 175 -1.03 -0.33 -5.68
CA SER A 175 -1.89 0.87 -5.70
C SER A 175 -1.83 1.69 -4.41
N GLY A 176 -1.10 1.23 -3.39
CA GLY A 176 -0.92 1.95 -2.12
C GLY A 176 -2.13 1.98 -1.20
N TYR A 177 -3.12 1.08 -1.38
CA TYR A 177 -4.21 0.90 -0.41
C TYR A 177 -3.76 0.11 0.83
N LEU A 178 -2.71 -0.71 0.69
CA LEU A 178 -2.07 -1.43 1.79
C LEU A 178 -0.61 -1.03 1.90
N GLU A 179 -0.10 -0.99 3.12
CA GLU A 179 1.31 -0.74 3.40
C GLU A 179 2.11 -2.01 3.15
N ALA A 180 2.99 -1.97 2.15
CA ALA A 180 3.88 -3.08 1.82
C ALA A 180 5.18 -2.98 2.63
N PRO A 181 5.73 -4.11 3.14
CA PRO A 181 7.08 -4.13 3.68
C PRO A 181 8.10 -4.00 2.54
N VAL A 182 8.57 -2.78 2.26
CA VAL A 182 9.58 -2.51 1.23
C VAL A 182 10.97 -2.52 1.87
N PRO A 183 11.88 -3.43 1.46
CA PRO A 183 13.24 -3.43 1.97
C PRO A 183 14.01 -2.23 1.43
N PHE A 184 14.83 -1.61 2.28
CA PHE A 184 15.80 -0.62 1.82
C PHE A 184 16.86 -1.29 0.94
N ARG A 185 17.11 -0.71 -0.24
CA ARG A 185 18.18 -1.14 -1.14
C ARG A 185 19.36 -0.19 -1.00
N PHE A 186 20.52 -0.75 -0.72
CA PHE A 186 21.79 -0.01 -0.74
C PHE A 186 22.39 -0.10 -2.14
N TYR A 187 22.78 1.06 -2.68
CA TYR A 187 23.43 1.16 -3.98
C TYR A 187 24.85 1.68 -3.79
N ASP A 188 25.81 1.05 -4.47
CA ASP A 188 27.14 1.61 -4.62
C ASP A 188 27.12 2.64 -5.76
N TYR A 189 27.10 3.92 -5.39
CA TYR A 189 27.05 5.02 -6.35
C TYR A 189 28.35 5.19 -7.14
N SER A 190 29.47 4.59 -6.72
CA SER A 190 30.75 4.67 -7.45
C SER A 190 30.69 4.01 -8.83
N LEU A 191 29.82 3.01 -9.02
CA LEU A 191 29.61 2.33 -10.30
C LEU A 191 28.96 3.23 -11.36
N TYR A 192 28.19 4.22 -10.93
CA TYR A 192 27.46 5.13 -11.83
C TYR A 192 28.26 6.36 -12.22
N SER A 193 29.34 6.65 -11.50
CA SER A 193 30.18 7.82 -11.80
C SER A 193 31.14 7.60 -12.98
N GLY A 194 31.12 6.41 -13.61
CA GLY A 194 31.97 6.10 -14.77
C GLY A 194 33.46 6.14 -14.45
N GLY A 195 33.83 5.85 -13.19
CA GLY A 195 35.19 6.03 -12.68
C GLY A 195 35.58 7.48 -12.42
N ARG A 196 34.66 8.44 -12.59
CA ARG A 196 34.88 9.82 -12.16
C ARG A 196 34.71 9.85 -10.63
N PRO A 197 35.76 10.17 -9.85
CA PRO A 197 35.55 10.40 -8.43
C PRO A 197 34.49 11.49 -8.27
N LEU A 198 33.57 11.31 -7.31
CA LEU A 198 32.70 12.41 -6.90
C LEU A 198 33.63 13.59 -6.56
N PRO A 199 33.37 14.80 -7.07
CA PRO A 199 34.21 15.93 -6.74
C PRO A 199 34.27 16.04 -5.21
N ALA A 200 35.48 16.14 -4.67
CA ALA A 200 35.73 16.15 -3.22
C ALA A 200 34.83 17.19 -2.51
N ASP A 201 34.56 18.27 -3.21
CA ASP A 201 33.58 19.28 -2.87
C ASP A 201 32.66 19.49 -4.10
N PRO A 202 31.34 19.20 -4.02
CA PRO A 202 30.37 19.56 -5.09
C PRO A 202 30.32 21.07 -5.36
N PHE A 203 30.91 21.82 -4.44
CA PHE A 203 30.96 23.25 -4.28
C PHE A 203 32.42 23.78 -4.34
N GLY A 204 33.37 22.94 -4.77
CA GLY A 204 34.82 23.13 -4.58
C GLY A 204 35.46 24.35 -5.25
N ASP A 205 34.75 25.02 -6.15
CA ASP A 205 35.28 26.19 -6.86
C ASP A 205 35.06 27.51 -6.09
N TYR A 206 34.36 27.50 -4.95
CA TYR A 206 34.08 28.75 -4.20
C TYR A 206 35.16 29.08 -3.17
N ALA A 207 36.04 28.13 -2.85
CA ALA A 207 37.12 28.36 -1.89
C ALA A 207 38.28 29.19 -2.49
N SER A 208 38.40 29.25 -3.82
CA SER A 208 39.45 30.00 -4.53
C SER A 208 39.06 31.46 -4.87
N GLY A 209 37.86 31.92 -4.47
CA GLY A 209 37.42 33.30 -4.73
C GLY A 209 37.21 33.64 -6.21
N THR A 210 37.24 32.64 -7.10
CA THR A 210 36.92 32.83 -8.51
C THR A 210 35.41 32.98 -8.67
N SER A 211 34.96 34.15 -9.11
CA SER A 211 33.56 34.43 -9.43
C SER A 211 32.96 33.34 -10.32
N LEU A 212 31.71 32.93 -10.04
CA LEU A 212 30.96 32.03 -10.93
C LEU A 212 31.05 32.56 -12.37
N PRO A 213 31.29 31.73 -13.39
CA PRO A 213 31.52 32.18 -14.77
C PRO A 213 30.31 32.93 -15.39
N HIS A 214 29.16 32.88 -14.72
CA HIS A 214 27.95 33.64 -15.07
C HIS A 214 27.55 34.71 -14.06
N ALA A 215 28.16 34.76 -12.88
CA ALA A 215 28.08 35.94 -12.03
C ALA A 215 29.08 36.94 -12.59
N GLN A 216 28.67 37.69 -13.61
CA GLN A 216 29.28 38.99 -13.82
C GLN A 216 29.09 39.73 -12.50
N GLU A 217 30.19 40.04 -11.81
CA GLU A 217 30.20 41.08 -10.78
C GLU A 217 29.76 42.36 -11.48
N LEU A 218 28.46 42.54 -11.63
CA LEU A 218 27.91 43.85 -11.84
C LEU A 218 28.33 44.59 -10.58
N LEU A 219 29.29 45.51 -10.74
CA LEU A 219 29.57 46.55 -9.79
C LEU A 219 28.28 47.34 -9.65
N ILE A 220 27.36 46.82 -8.83
CA ILE A 220 26.13 47.49 -8.47
C ILE A 220 26.60 48.61 -7.57
N GLU A 221 26.74 49.80 -8.14
CA GLU A 221 26.88 51.00 -7.35
C GLU A 221 25.71 51.01 -6.37
N PRO A 222 25.98 51.10 -5.04
CA PRO A 222 24.90 51.14 -4.08
C PRO A 222 23.97 52.30 -4.46
N PRO A 223 22.65 52.13 -4.42
CA PRO A 223 21.74 53.18 -4.82
C PRO A 223 22.05 54.43 -4.00
N LEU A 224 22.32 55.56 -4.67
CA LEU A 224 22.72 56.85 -4.06
C LEU A 224 21.66 57.47 -3.13
N LEU A 225 20.56 56.78 -2.88
CA LEU A 225 19.46 57.26 -2.04
C LEU A 225 19.48 56.51 -0.71
N ASP A 226 19.96 57.19 0.33
CA ASP A 226 19.75 56.79 1.72
C ASP A 226 18.25 56.85 2.05
N ILE A 227 17.56 55.70 1.91
CA ILE A 227 16.17 55.58 2.33
C ILE A 227 16.14 55.59 3.86
N GLN A 228 15.82 56.75 4.45
CA GLN A 228 15.55 56.89 5.88
C GLN A 228 14.35 56.02 6.26
N ARG A 229 14.61 54.83 6.80
CA ARG A 229 13.56 53.95 7.34
C ARG A 229 12.81 54.73 8.44
N PRO A 230 11.50 54.98 8.33
CA PRO A 230 10.78 55.75 9.34
C PRO A 230 10.75 54.95 10.65
N LYS A 231 11.43 55.46 11.69
CA LYS A 231 11.32 54.94 13.05
C LYS A 231 10.00 55.43 13.62
N MET A 232 9.07 54.51 13.88
CA MET A 232 7.85 54.81 14.63
C MET A 232 8.27 55.31 16.04
N PRO A 233 7.92 56.54 16.44
CA PRO A 233 8.16 56.98 17.80
C PRO A 233 7.33 56.12 18.75
N ASP A 234 7.93 55.75 19.89
CA ASP A 234 7.40 54.92 20.98
C ASP A 234 7.22 53.39 20.79
N ARG A 235 7.34 52.83 19.58
CA ARG A 235 7.30 51.36 19.44
C ARG A 235 8.51 50.65 20.07
N TYR A 236 9.67 51.30 20.01
CA TYR A 236 10.95 50.72 20.45
C TYR A 236 11.28 50.96 21.94
N ALA A 237 10.53 51.80 22.65
CA ALA A 237 10.84 52.10 24.06
C ALA A 237 10.64 50.86 24.95
N MET A 238 9.59 50.07 24.68
CA MET A 238 9.31 48.84 25.42
C MET A 238 10.29 47.72 25.05
N GLU A 239 10.65 47.58 23.77
CA GLU A 239 11.65 46.61 23.30
C GLU A 239 13.06 46.91 23.84
N VAL A 240 13.48 48.18 23.80
CA VAL A 240 14.77 48.63 24.37
C VAL A 240 14.77 48.44 25.88
N GLY A 241 13.65 48.76 26.56
CA GLY A 241 13.48 48.50 27.98
C GLY A 241 13.54 47.00 28.34
N MET A 242 12.94 46.14 27.52
CA MET A 242 12.99 44.69 27.66
C MET A 242 14.41 44.15 27.44
N GLN A 243 15.12 44.63 26.41
CA GLN A 243 16.51 44.29 26.16
C GLN A 243 17.42 44.72 27.32
N GLN A 244 17.24 45.91 27.89
CA GLN A 244 17.99 46.36 29.06
C GLN A 244 17.69 45.51 30.30
N ARG A 245 16.42 45.13 30.52
CA ARG A 245 16.03 44.22 31.62
C ARG A 245 16.65 42.83 31.45
N LEU A 246 16.64 42.28 30.24
CA LEU A 246 17.31 41.01 29.93
C LEU A 246 18.83 41.13 30.15
N ARG A 247 19.48 42.17 29.61
CA ARG A 247 20.92 42.40 29.81
C ARG A 247 21.29 42.53 31.29
N LYS A 248 20.45 43.16 32.12
CA LYS A 248 20.65 43.20 33.59
C LYS A 248 20.42 41.85 34.25
N LYS A 249 19.34 41.13 33.89
CA LYS A 249 18.98 39.80 34.44
C LYS A 249 20.06 38.74 34.16
N TYR A 250 20.76 38.88 33.04
CA TYR A 250 21.82 37.99 32.58
C TYR A 250 23.24 38.58 32.77
N LYS A 251 23.40 39.78 33.37
CA LYS A 251 24.71 40.35 33.67
C LYS A 251 25.38 39.51 34.76
N GLY A 252 26.46 38.82 34.41
CA GLY A 252 27.22 37.96 35.34
C GLY A 252 26.67 36.54 35.53
N LYS A 253 25.64 36.13 34.79
CA LYS A 253 25.29 34.71 34.69
C LYS A 253 26.00 34.13 33.46
N PRO A 254 26.62 32.94 33.55
CA PRO A 254 27.14 32.30 32.35
C PRO A 254 25.96 32.14 31.39
N THR A 255 26.07 32.72 30.20
CA THR A 255 25.12 32.44 29.13
C THR A 255 25.12 30.94 28.93
N ARG A 256 23.95 30.30 29.04
CA ARG A 256 23.80 28.90 28.60
C ARG A 256 24.41 28.84 27.21
N PRO A 257 25.43 28.00 26.95
CA PRO A 257 26.13 28.02 25.68
C PRO A 257 25.06 27.85 24.62
N GLN A 258 24.97 28.82 23.72
CA GLN A 258 24.23 28.58 22.49
C GLN A 258 24.95 27.42 21.83
N PHE A 259 24.18 26.48 21.30
CA PHE A 259 24.68 25.22 20.75
C PHE A 259 25.86 25.39 19.77
N SER A 260 26.01 26.59 19.18
CA SER A 260 27.15 26.98 18.35
C SER A 260 28.49 27.07 19.08
N THR A 261 28.57 27.68 20.28
CA THR A 261 29.88 27.91 20.93
C THR A 261 30.51 26.64 21.49
N ALA A 262 29.70 25.62 21.78
CA ALA A 262 30.18 24.31 22.21
C ALA A 262 30.76 23.49 21.05
N ILE A 263 30.31 23.74 19.81
CA ILE A 263 30.87 23.12 18.60
C ILE A 263 32.21 23.78 18.28
N ASP A 264 32.30 25.11 18.38
CA ASP A 264 33.54 25.86 18.15
C ASP A 264 34.63 25.46 19.17
N GLU A 265 34.29 25.31 20.46
CA GLU A 265 35.24 24.82 21.50
C GLU A 265 35.63 23.34 21.32
N TYR A 266 34.77 22.50 20.73
CA TYR A 266 35.07 21.09 20.45
C TYR A 266 36.00 20.95 19.24
N LEU A 267 35.82 21.81 18.23
CA LEU A 267 36.66 21.85 17.03
C LEU A 267 38.06 22.41 17.33
N ASP A 268 38.18 23.44 18.17
CA ASP A 268 39.49 23.98 18.56
C ASP A 268 40.33 22.95 19.37
N LYS A 269 39.70 22.15 20.23
CA LYS A 269 40.39 21.08 20.98
C LYS A 269 40.90 19.95 20.08
N GLN A 270 40.16 19.61 19.02
CA GLN A 270 40.60 18.63 18.02
C GLN A 270 41.78 19.14 17.20
N ILE A 271 41.88 20.45 16.96
CA ILE A 271 42.99 21.08 16.22
C ILE A 271 44.30 21.03 17.05
N ASP A 272 44.23 21.23 18.37
CA ASP A 272 45.39 21.13 19.27
C ASP A 272 45.89 19.69 19.48
N GLU A 273 44.96 18.72 19.57
CA GLU A 273 45.31 17.29 19.70
C GLU A 273 45.87 16.71 18.38
N GLY A 274 45.36 17.16 17.23
CA GLY A 274 45.89 16.81 15.91
C GLY A 274 47.26 17.42 15.59
N GLY A 275 47.64 18.51 16.28
CA GLY A 275 48.95 19.15 16.16
C GLY A 275 50.07 18.45 16.93
N LEU A 276 49.76 17.71 17.99
CA LEU A 276 50.75 17.03 18.84
C LEU A 276 51.19 15.66 18.32
N GLN A 277 50.41 15.00 17.46
CA GLN A 277 50.79 13.71 16.90
C GLN A 277 51.77 13.79 15.71
N LYS A 278 52.03 14.98 15.15
CA LYS A 278 52.99 15.18 14.03
C LYS A 278 54.41 15.57 14.46
N ARG A 279 54.79 15.40 15.74
CA ARG A 279 56.15 15.66 16.23
C ARG A 279 56.88 14.43 16.78
N GLN A 280 56.32 13.23 16.64
CA GLN A 280 56.97 11.98 17.05
C GLN A 280 56.82 10.88 15.99
N THR A 281 57.36 11.12 14.80
CA THR A 281 57.94 10.12 13.89
C THR A 281 58.85 10.84 12.90
#